data_AF-A0A4Q1QLW5-F1
#
_entry.id   AF-A0A4Q1QLW5-F1
#
_cell.length_a   1.000
_cell.length_b   1.000
_cell.length_c   1.000
_cell.angle_alpha   90.00
_cell.angle_beta   90.00
_cell.angle_gamma   90.00
#
_symmetry.space_group_name_H-M   'P 1'
#
loop_
_entity.id
_entity.type
_entity.pdbx_description
1 polymer ?
#
loop_
_entity_poly.entity_id
_entity_poly.type
_entity_poly.pdbx_seq_one_letter_code
_entity_poly.pdbx_strand_id
1 'polypeptide(L)' 'MEEFTKPTHKTYSEIFEKWYQAYQDTVEPTTASRTLDLFRLHILPVMGELPINKTSPLDC' A
#
# COMPACT_ATOMS: atom_id res chain seq x y z
N MET A 1 25.25 5.69 4.57
CA MET A 1 24.56 6.62 3.65
C MET A 1 23.08 6.50 3.99
N GLU A 2 22.64 7.24 5.00
CA GLU A 2 21.24 7.21 5.45
C GLU A 2 20.47 8.18 4.56
N GLU A 3 19.70 7.64 3.63
CA GLU A 3 18.81 8.44 2.80
C GLU A 3 17.64 8.87 3.70
N PHE A 4 17.73 10.08 4.24
CA PHE A 4 16.66 10.71 5.00
C PHE A 4 15.38 10.63 4.19
N THR A 5 14.42 9.83 4.67
CA THR A 5 13.07 9.76 4.14
C THR A 5 12.50 11.17 4.11
N LYS A 6 12.51 11.79 2.91
CA LYS A 6 11.88 13.09 2.70
C LYS A 6 10.45 12.99 3.23
N PRO A 7 9.98 13.95 4.04
CA PRO A 7 8.61 13.95 4.52
C PRO A 7 7.67 13.87 3.31
N THR A 8 7.03 12.72 3.17
CA THR A 8 6.13 12.41 2.07
C THR A 8 4.71 12.60 2.57
N HIS A 9 3.93 13.39 1.84
CA HIS A 9 2.51 13.56 2.11
C HIS A 9 1.67 12.44 1.48
N LYS A 10 2.32 11.42 0.90
CA LYS A 10 1.64 10.31 0.25
C LYS A 10 0.92 9.45 1.26
N THR A 11 -0.33 9.17 0.94
CA THR A 11 -1.19 8.23 1.63
C THR A 11 -0.76 6.79 1.35
N TYR A 12 -1.21 5.86 2.20
CA TYR A 12 -1.02 4.44 1.98
C TYR A 12 -1.61 4.00 0.62
N SER A 13 -2.77 4.55 0.25
CA SER A 13 -3.43 4.24 -1.04
C SER A 13 -2.58 4.60 -2.26
N GLU A 14 -1.95 5.78 -2.26
CA GLU A 14 -1.10 6.22 -3.38
C GLU A 14 0.16 5.36 -3.55
N ILE A 15 0.68 4.83 -2.44
CA ILE A 15 1.83 3.92 -2.48
C ILE A 15 1.38 2.53 -2.92
N PHE A 16 0.25 2.04 -2.39
CA PHE A 16 -0.36 0.79 -2.80
C PHE A 16 -0.61 0.75 -4.31
N GLU A 17 -1.18 1.80 -4.90
CA GLU A 17 -1.46 1.84 -6.34
C GLU A 17 -0.19 1.67 -7.17
N LYS A 18 0.88 2.38 -6.81
CA LYS A 18 2.18 2.28 -7.51
C LYS A 18 2.83 0.92 -7.34
N TRP A 19 2.77 0.36 -6.14
CA TRP A 19 3.27 -0.97 -5.87
C TRP A 19 2.47 -2.03 -6.65
N TYR A 20 1.14 -1.93 -6.62
CA TYR A 20 0.25 -2.90 -7.26
C TYR A 20 0.43 -2.92 -8.78
N GLN A 21 0.65 -1.76 -9.41
CA GLN A 21 0.96 -1.66 -10.84
C GLN A 21 2.18 -2.50 -11.23
N ALA A 22 3.23 -2.52 -10.40
CA ALA A 22 4.42 -3.33 -10.66
C ALA A 22 4.24 -4.80 -10.18
N TYR A 23 3.53 -5.00 -9.07
CA TYR A 23 3.35 -6.31 -8.45
C TYR A 23 2.46 -7.25 -9.27
N GLN A 24 1.38 -6.73 -9.87
CA GLN A 24 0.38 -7.57 -10.56
C GLN A 24 0.99 -8.43 -11.69
N ASP A 25 2.06 -7.95 -12.34
CA ASP A 25 2.74 -8.64 -13.43
C ASP A 25 3.79 -9.67 -12.94
N THR A 26 4.05 -9.72 -11.62
CA THR A 26 5.02 -10.65 -11.01
C THR A 26 4.38 -11.94 -10.52
N VAL A 27 3.04 -12.03 -10.57
CA VAL A 27 2.27 -13.15 -10.04
C VAL A 27 1.19 -13.58 -11.04
N GLU A 28 0.65 -14.78 -10.85
CA GLU A 28 -0.51 -15.24 -11.62
C GLU A 28 -1.69 -14.26 -11.50
N PRO A 29 -2.50 -14.06 -12.57
CA PRO A 29 -3.62 -13.11 -12.56
C PRO A 29 -4.64 -13.36 -11.44
N THR A 30 -4.85 -14.63 -11.10
CA THR A 30 -5.74 -15.01 -10.00
C THR A 30 -5.19 -14.56 -8.64
N THR A 31 -3.88 -14.67 -8.43
CA THR A 31 -3.19 -14.19 -7.23
C THR A 31 -3.25 -12.66 -7.16
N ALA A 32 -2.94 -11.95 -8.25
CA ALA A 32 -3.04 -10.49 -8.31
C ALA A 32 -4.46 -10.03 -7.91
N SER A 33 -5.49 -10.63 -8.51
CA SER A 33 -6.89 -10.32 -8.20
C SER A 33 -7.25 -10.56 -6.74
N ARG A 34 -6.81 -11.69 -6.14
CA ARG A 34 -7.07 -11.99 -4.73
C ARG A 34 -6.37 -11.01 -3.80
N THR A 35 -5.14 -10.63 -4.12
CA THR A 35 -4.41 -9.60 -3.38
C THR A 35 -5.14 -8.27 -3.46
N LEU A 36 -5.58 -7.85 -4.64
CA LEU A 36 -6.35 -6.61 -4.80
C LEU A 36 -7.63 -6.61 -3.97
N ASP A 37 -8.37 -7.73 -3.96
CA ASP A 37 -9.59 -7.87 -3.15
C ASP A 37 -9.29 -7.70 -1.65
N LEU A 38 -8.23 -8.34 -1.13
CA LEU A 38 -7.82 -8.20 0.28
C LEU A 38 -7.51 -6.75 0.64
N PHE A 39 -6.73 -6.07 -0.20
CA PHE A 39 -6.41 -4.66 0.03
C PHE A 39 -7.65 -3.78 -0.04
N ARG A 40 -8.49 -3.95 -1.08
CA ARG A 40 -9.71 -3.15 -1.29
C ARG A 40 -10.74 -3.32 -0.17
N LEU A 41 -10.93 -4.54 0.32
CA LEU A 41 -12.00 -4.85 1.27
C LEU A 41 -11.58 -4.66 2.73
N HIS A 42 -10.29 -4.82 3.05
CA HIS A 42 -9.84 -4.88 4.45
C HIS A 42 -8.77 -3.86 4.81
N ILE A 43 -7.79 -3.62 3.93
CA ILE A 43 -6.61 -2.79 4.29
C ILE A 43 -6.86 -1.31 3.98
N LEU A 44 -7.23 -1.00 2.73
CA LEU A 44 -7.45 0.38 2.29
C LEU A 44 -8.60 1.10 3.03
N PRO A 45 -9.71 0.45 3.42
CA PRO A 45 -10.75 1.13 4.21
C PRO A 45 -10.26 1.62 5.58
N VAL A 46 -9.23 0.99 6.15
CA VAL A 46 -8.69 1.32 7.48
C VAL A 46 -7.45 2.20 7.37
N MET A 47 -6.52 1.84 6.48
CA MET A 47 -5.21 2.46 6.39
C MET A 47 -5.06 3.42 5.21
N GLY A 48 -6.00 3.41 4.26
CA GLY A 48 -5.83 4.02 2.94
C GLY A 48 -5.57 5.52 2.95
N GLU A 49 -6.19 6.25 3.87
CA GLU A 49 -6.04 7.71 4.01
C GLU A 49 -4.86 8.09 4.92
N LEU A 50 -4.29 7.13 5.65
CA LEU A 50 -3.17 7.39 6.54
C LEU A 50 -1.91 7.74 5.72
N PRO A 51 -1.18 8.80 6.07
CA PRO A 51 0.13 9.06 5.50
C PRO A 51 1.07 7.90 5.81
N ILE A 52 1.75 7.36 4.81
CA ILE A 52 2.57 6.14 4.99
C ILE A 52 3.74 6.33 5.98
N ASN A 53 4.19 7.58 6.16
CA ASN A 53 5.21 7.91 7.14
C ASN A 53 4.67 8.06 8.57
N LYS A 54 3.36 7.98 8.75
CA LYS A 54 2.66 8.06 10.04
C LYS A 54 1.93 6.78 10.41
N THR A 55 1.88 5.78 9.53
CA THR A 55 1.31 4.46 9.85
C THR A 55 2.15 3.74 10.90
N SER A 56 1.47 3.23 11.92
CA SER A 56 2.00 2.52 13.08
C SER A 56 1.44 1.10 13.13
N PRO A 57 2.14 0.13 13.75
CA PRO A 57 1.58 -1.20 14.01
C PRO A 57 0.29 -1.21 14.85
N LEU A 58 -0.06 -0.09 15.51
CA LEU A 58 -1.31 0.05 16.26
C LEU A 58 -2.50 0.48 15.39
N ASP A 59 -2.27 0.85 14.13
CA ASP A 59 -3.33 1.23 13.19
C ASP A 59 -4.00 0.00 12.55
N CYS A 60 -3.60 -1.22 12.91
CA CYS A 60 -4.11 -2.49 12.41
C CYS A 60 -4.48 -3.50 13.51
#